data_AF-A0A0K3CPE0-F1
#
_entry.id   AF-A0A0K3CPE0-F1
#
_cell.length_a   1.000
_cell.length_b   1.000
_cell.length_c   1.000
_cell.angle_alpha   90.00
_cell.angle_beta   90.00
_cell.angle_gamma   90.00
#
_symmetry.space_group_name_H-M   'P 1'
#
loop_
_entity.id
_entity.type
_entity.pdbx_description
1 polymer ?
#
loop_
_entity_poly.entity_id
_entity_poly.type
_entity_poly.pdbx_seq_one_letter_code
_entity_poly.pdbx_strand_id
1 'polypeptide(L)'
;MNSRLAPGDGSLTVSLDNRSDAHFSSIQFSYPLKLIVPKRRFLPGVQAVYVLSYGGGLVAGDRVRLKGEVERGATLVMLTQGSTKVFKLRPGRYLHAPHLSESSTTEQHFRLSIAPSATLVLLPAPVTCFSRARYSQRQVVHLVDRTSSLVLLDWYTSGRMGMGSGEEWEFDKYRSENEIWLEGRRIAKDVMLLEDEIERDVGEGSDTGETARLPTTYRSRVAPYACYATLFLFGPAVKPLLAHLSTSFAAISQYKQSLPYSLVWSFSQLPGHPEGAGIARCAGASTEEVKEWVVHMLEEGGIEKLMGRDLWRTAFN
;
A
#
# COMPACT_ATOMS: atom_id res chain seq x y z
N MET A 1 -22.19 -21.94 -14.16
CA MET A 1 -21.52 -21.15 -15.21
C MET A 1 -20.38 -20.38 -14.56
N ASN A 2 -19.12 -20.76 -14.78
CA ASN A 2 -17.97 -19.99 -14.29
C ASN A 2 -17.85 -18.70 -15.10
N SER A 3 -18.26 -17.56 -14.53
CA SER A 3 -18.04 -16.25 -15.16
C SER A 3 -16.54 -15.97 -15.22
N ARG A 4 -16.01 -15.78 -16.43
CA ARG A 4 -14.62 -15.38 -16.64
C ARG A 4 -14.38 -14.02 -15.97
N LEU A 5 -13.36 -13.93 -15.12
CA LEU A 5 -12.96 -12.66 -14.50
C LEU A 5 -12.56 -11.63 -15.56
N ALA A 6 -12.97 -10.38 -15.37
CA ALA A 6 -12.51 -9.28 -16.20
C ALA A 6 -10.98 -9.10 -16.03
N PRO A 7 -10.28 -8.55 -17.03
CA PRO A 7 -8.86 -8.24 -16.90
C PRO A 7 -8.57 -7.41 -15.63
N GLY A 8 -7.58 -7.82 -14.86
CA GLY A 8 -7.16 -7.17 -13.61
C GLY A 8 -8.00 -7.52 -12.38
N ASP A 9 -9.08 -8.29 -12.54
CA ASP A 9 -9.90 -8.73 -11.41
C ASP A 9 -9.31 -9.99 -10.76
N GLY A 10 -9.45 -10.07 -9.45
CA GLY A 10 -9.11 -11.24 -8.66
C GLY A 10 -9.95 -11.38 -7.41
N SER A 11 -10.02 -12.61 -6.91
CA SER A 11 -10.66 -12.94 -5.65
C SER A 11 -9.86 -14.00 -4.91
N LEU A 12 -9.75 -13.87 -3.60
CA LEU A 12 -9.15 -14.89 -2.74
C LEU A 12 -9.96 -15.05 -1.45
N THR A 13 -9.95 -16.28 -0.93
CA THR A 13 -10.49 -16.61 0.39
C THR A 13 -9.49 -17.49 1.11
N VAL A 14 -9.08 -17.09 2.32
CA VAL A 14 -8.23 -17.89 3.20
C VAL A 14 -9.08 -18.46 4.32
N SER A 15 -8.95 -19.77 4.55
CA SER A 15 -9.67 -20.50 5.59
C SER A 15 -8.74 -21.47 6.34
N LEU A 16 -9.19 -21.96 7.48
CA LEU A 16 -8.50 -23.01 8.24
C LEU A 16 -9.03 -24.38 7.81
N ASP A 17 -8.13 -25.35 7.66
CA ASP A 17 -8.52 -26.76 7.52
C ASP A 17 -8.82 -27.41 8.89
N ASN A 18 -9.18 -28.69 8.88
CA ASN A 18 -9.48 -29.45 10.11
C ASN A 18 -8.28 -29.57 11.08
N ARG A 19 -7.07 -29.25 10.63
CA ARG A 19 -5.84 -29.25 11.44
C ARG A 19 -5.44 -27.84 11.89
N SER A 20 -6.30 -26.85 11.67
CA SER A 20 -6.04 -25.43 11.91
C SER A 20 -4.90 -24.85 11.06
N ASP A 21 -4.62 -25.45 9.90
CA ASP A 21 -3.68 -24.90 8.94
C ASP A 21 -4.40 -23.98 7.95
N ALA A 22 -3.84 -22.79 7.72
CA ALA A 22 -4.42 -21.85 6.76
C ALA A 22 -4.09 -22.25 5.31
N HIS A 23 -5.12 -22.19 4.47
CA HIS A 23 -5.04 -22.46 3.04
C HIS A 23 -6.00 -21.55 2.27
N PHE A 24 -5.74 -21.39 0.97
CA PHE A 24 -6.68 -20.70 0.08
C PHE A 24 -7.79 -21.68 -0.33
N SER A 25 -9.01 -21.48 0.16
CA SER A 25 -10.20 -22.25 -0.26
C SER A 25 -10.68 -21.82 -1.65
N SER A 26 -10.41 -20.57 -2.02
CA SER A 26 -10.64 -20.03 -3.36
C SER A 26 -9.53 -19.05 -3.72
N ILE A 27 -9.00 -19.14 -4.93
CA ILE A 27 -8.10 -18.14 -5.49
C ILE A 27 -8.31 -18.07 -7.00
N GLN A 28 -8.61 -16.87 -7.49
CA GLN A 28 -8.84 -16.60 -8.90
C GLN A 28 -8.25 -15.23 -9.24
N PHE A 29 -7.67 -15.09 -10.42
CA PHE A 29 -7.17 -13.81 -10.91
C PHE A 29 -7.15 -13.79 -12.43
N SER A 30 -7.12 -12.60 -13.00
CA SER A 30 -6.99 -12.36 -14.43
C SER A 30 -5.95 -11.29 -14.68
N TYR A 31 -5.15 -11.47 -15.73
CA TYR A 31 -4.14 -10.51 -16.17
C TYR A 31 -4.73 -9.09 -16.31
N PRO A 32 -4.05 -8.02 -15.88
CA PRO A 32 -2.64 -7.95 -15.45
C PRO A 32 -2.32 -8.33 -14.00
N LEU A 33 -3.34 -8.60 -13.17
CA LEU A 33 -3.15 -9.08 -11.81
C LEU A 33 -2.63 -10.51 -11.80
N LYS A 34 -1.64 -10.79 -10.97
CA LYS A 34 -1.16 -12.14 -10.68
C LYS A 34 -1.04 -12.35 -9.18
N LEU A 35 -1.51 -13.50 -8.72
CA LEU A 35 -1.40 -13.93 -7.33
C LEU A 35 -0.49 -15.15 -7.26
N ILE A 36 0.53 -15.12 -6.40
CA ILE A 36 1.45 -16.24 -6.18
C ILE A 36 1.35 -16.68 -4.72
N VAL A 37 1.01 -17.94 -4.52
CA VAL A 37 0.94 -18.56 -3.20
C VAL A 37 2.21 -19.39 -2.98
N PRO A 38 3.01 -19.12 -1.94
CA PRO A 38 4.13 -19.97 -1.59
C PRO A 38 3.61 -21.34 -1.13
N LYS A 39 4.31 -22.42 -1.53
CA LYS A 39 3.96 -23.78 -1.10
C LYS A 39 4.27 -24.05 0.38
N ARG A 40 5.15 -23.22 0.97
CA ARG A 40 5.64 -23.38 2.33
C ARG A 40 4.61 -22.89 3.34
N ARG A 41 4.48 -23.61 4.44
CA ARG A 41 3.76 -23.16 5.65
C ARG A 41 4.75 -22.48 6.59
N PHE A 42 4.41 -21.28 7.06
CA PHE A 42 5.28 -20.47 7.91
C PHE A 42 4.96 -20.65 9.39
N LEU A 43 3.67 -20.56 9.74
CA LEU A 43 3.12 -20.81 11.06
C LEU A 43 1.76 -21.52 10.93
N PRO A 44 1.28 -22.23 11.97
CA PRO A 44 -0.10 -22.68 12.04
C PRO A 44 -1.07 -21.50 11.87
N GLY A 45 -2.15 -21.71 11.11
CA GLY A 45 -3.15 -20.68 10.85
C GLY A 45 -2.70 -19.48 10.00
N VAL A 46 -1.46 -19.46 9.48
CA VAL A 46 -0.94 -18.36 8.63
C VAL A 46 -0.74 -18.82 7.20
N GLN A 47 -1.24 -18.03 6.24
CA GLN A 47 -0.98 -18.24 4.82
C GLN A 47 -0.64 -16.92 4.12
N ALA A 48 0.25 -16.98 3.12
CA ALA A 48 0.73 -15.81 2.42
C ALA A 48 0.30 -15.78 0.95
N VAL A 49 0.20 -14.58 0.38
CA VAL A 49 0.08 -14.37 -1.07
C VAL A 49 0.93 -13.17 -1.48
N TYR A 50 1.64 -13.34 -2.58
CA TYR A 50 2.31 -12.25 -3.28
C TYR A 50 1.36 -11.72 -4.35
N VAL A 51 1.09 -10.42 -4.31
CA VAL A 51 0.30 -9.67 -5.28
C VAL A 51 1.27 -9.01 -6.25
N LEU A 52 1.09 -9.27 -7.54
CA LEU A 52 1.99 -8.78 -8.59
C LEU A 52 1.19 -8.17 -9.73
N SER A 53 1.83 -7.20 -10.39
CA SER A 53 1.43 -6.71 -11.70
C SER A 53 2.39 -7.27 -12.74
N TYR A 54 1.86 -7.90 -13.78
CA TYR A 54 2.70 -8.45 -14.84
C TYR A 54 3.36 -7.34 -15.66
N GLY A 55 4.62 -7.52 -16.06
CA GLY A 55 5.36 -6.53 -16.87
C GLY A 55 6.18 -5.52 -16.06
N GLY A 56 6.38 -5.77 -14.77
CA GLY A 56 7.28 -4.97 -13.93
C GLY A 56 6.65 -3.67 -13.39
N GLY A 57 5.34 -3.49 -13.56
CA GLY A 57 4.58 -2.35 -13.07
C GLY A 57 3.19 -2.29 -13.69
N LEU A 58 2.45 -1.23 -13.39
CA LEU A 58 1.15 -0.91 -13.95
C LEU A 58 1.32 0.09 -15.10
N VAL A 59 0.70 -0.19 -16.24
CA VAL A 59 0.69 0.72 -17.40
C VAL A 59 -0.58 1.56 -17.44
N ALA A 60 -0.56 2.58 -18.30
CA ALA A 60 -1.66 3.53 -18.41
C ALA A 60 -2.99 2.83 -18.75
N GLY A 61 -4.00 3.05 -17.92
CA GLY A 61 -5.33 2.47 -18.10
C GLY A 61 -5.54 1.10 -17.45
N ASP A 62 -4.50 0.50 -16.84
CA ASP A 62 -4.67 -0.71 -16.03
C ASP A 62 -5.66 -0.46 -14.89
N ARG A 63 -6.49 -1.47 -14.61
CA ARG A 63 -7.45 -1.48 -13.51
C ARG A 63 -7.33 -2.79 -12.75
N VAL A 64 -6.72 -2.75 -11.57
CA VAL A 64 -6.58 -3.92 -10.69
C VAL A 64 -7.67 -3.89 -9.63
N ARG A 65 -8.46 -4.97 -9.51
CA ARG A 65 -9.49 -5.11 -8.48
C ARG A 65 -9.34 -6.43 -7.77
N LEU A 66 -9.09 -6.40 -6.47
CA LEU A 66 -8.94 -7.61 -5.65
C LEU A 66 -9.98 -7.64 -4.54
N LYS A 67 -10.77 -8.71 -4.51
CA LYS A 67 -11.63 -9.06 -3.38
C LYS A 67 -10.93 -10.11 -2.51
N GLY A 68 -10.74 -9.83 -1.22
CA GLY A 68 -10.11 -10.76 -0.28
C GLY A 68 -11.01 -11.05 0.91
N GLU A 69 -11.07 -12.31 1.31
CA GLU A 69 -11.78 -12.75 2.53
C GLU A 69 -10.84 -13.57 3.39
N VAL A 70 -10.71 -13.19 4.66
CA VAL A 70 -9.97 -13.95 5.68
C VAL A 70 -10.99 -14.53 6.63
N GLU A 71 -11.21 -15.83 6.57
CA GLU A 71 -12.19 -16.51 7.41
C GLU A 71 -11.72 -16.66 8.85
N ARG A 72 -12.65 -17.09 9.72
CA ARG A 72 -12.50 -17.09 11.18
C ARG A 72 -11.19 -17.76 11.61
N GLY A 73 -10.43 -17.06 12.45
CA GLY A 73 -9.19 -17.58 13.04
C GLY A 73 -7.99 -17.65 12.08
N ALA A 74 -8.18 -17.46 10.77
CA ALA A 74 -7.08 -17.49 9.82
C ALA A 74 -6.31 -16.17 9.82
N THR A 75 -5.03 -16.26 9.46
CA THR A 75 -4.18 -15.09 9.21
C THR A 75 -3.72 -15.09 7.76
N LEU A 76 -4.07 -14.03 7.04
CA LEU A 76 -3.60 -13.78 5.68
C LEU A 76 -2.48 -12.74 5.70
N VAL A 77 -1.36 -13.06 5.07
CA VAL A 77 -0.27 -12.13 4.81
C VAL A 77 -0.23 -11.80 3.32
N MET A 78 -0.39 -10.53 2.98
CA MET A 78 -0.34 -10.03 1.62
C MET A 78 0.92 -9.18 1.44
N LEU A 79 1.76 -9.61 0.50
CA LEU A 79 3.02 -8.94 0.13
C LEU A 79 2.98 -8.58 -1.36
N THR A 80 3.89 -7.72 -1.82
CA THR A 80 4.18 -7.57 -3.26
C THR A 80 5.58 -8.09 -3.57
N GLN A 81 5.83 -8.42 -4.83
CA GLN A 81 7.20 -8.70 -5.29
C GLN A 81 7.86 -7.39 -5.75
N GLY A 82 8.46 -6.68 -4.80
CA GLY A 82 9.09 -5.38 -5.06
C GLY A 82 8.10 -4.22 -5.23
N SER A 83 8.65 -3.05 -5.57
CA SER A 83 7.89 -1.80 -5.71
C SER A 83 6.85 -1.90 -6.82
N THR A 84 5.64 -1.38 -6.57
CA THR A 84 4.64 -1.20 -7.63
C THR A 84 5.02 0.02 -8.45
N LYS A 85 5.62 -0.20 -9.63
CA LYS A 85 5.97 0.88 -10.55
C LYS A 85 4.74 1.29 -11.34
N VAL A 86 4.45 2.59 -11.43
CA VAL A 86 3.37 3.11 -12.27
C VAL A 86 3.96 3.91 -13.41
N PHE A 87 3.74 3.45 -14.64
CA PHE A 87 4.28 4.08 -15.83
C PHE A 87 3.48 5.31 -16.26
N LYS A 88 4.14 6.17 -17.04
CA LYS A 88 3.58 7.41 -17.59
C LYS A 88 2.28 7.17 -18.37
N LEU A 89 1.33 8.09 -18.25
CA LEU A 89 0.18 8.15 -19.14
C LEU A 89 0.65 8.46 -20.56
N ARG A 90 0.11 7.71 -21.52
CA ARG A 90 0.25 7.99 -22.95
C ARG A 90 -1.17 8.13 -23.52
N PRO A 91 -1.65 9.35 -23.73
CA PRO A 91 -2.94 9.56 -24.37
C PRO A 91 -2.90 9.04 -25.81
N GLY A 92 -4.05 8.57 -26.29
CA GLY A 92 -4.18 8.10 -27.65
C GLY A 92 -5.12 6.92 -27.81
N ARG A 93 -5.23 6.50 -29.07
CA ARG A 93 -6.08 5.39 -29.48
C ARG A 93 -5.22 4.14 -29.70
N TYR A 94 -5.58 3.06 -29.02
CA TYR A 94 -4.87 1.79 -29.06
C TYR A 94 -5.73 0.70 -29.72
N LEU A 95 -5.11 -0.27 -30.39
CA LEU A 95 -5.82 -1.33 -31.10
C LEU A 95 -6.59 -2.27 -30.16
N HIS A 96 -6.00 -2.60 -29.00
CA HIS A 96 -6.53 -3.57 -28.04
C HIS A 96 -6.68 -2.99 -26.62
N ALA A 97 -6.63 -1.67 -26.47
CA ALA A 97 -6.76 -0.99 -25.19
C ALA A 97 -7.79 0.14 -25.30
N PRO A 98 -8.45 0.54 -24.19
CA PRO A 98 -9.37 1.67 -24.19
C PRO A 98 -8.68 2.95 -24.67
N HIS A 99 -9.46 3.87 -25.24
CA HIS A 99 -8.97 5.20 -25.57
C HIS A 99 -8.53 5.92 -24.29
N LEU A 100 -7.29 6.38 -24.26
CA LEU A 100 -6.73 7.09 -23.12
C LEU A 100 -6.76 8.59 -23.41
N SER A 101 -7.49 9.34 -22.59
CA SER A 101 -7.43 10.80 -22.51
C SER A 101 -6.34 11.26 -21.54
N GLU A 102 -6.00 12.55 -21.57
CA GLU A 102 -5.13 13.21 -20.56
C GLU A 102 -5.61 13.03 -19.11
N SER A 103 -6.91 12.83 -18.92
CA SER A 103 -7.51 12.59 -17.60
C SER A 103 -7.51 11.13 -17.16
N SER A 104 -7.14 10.20 -18.04
CA SER A 104 -7.14 8.77 -17.75
C SER A 104 -6.19 8.42 -16.61
N THR A 105 -6.61 7.48 -15.77
CA THR A 105 -5.93 7.12 -14.52
C THR A 105 -5.80 5.61 -14.43
N THR A 106 -4.62 5.15 -14.03
CA THR A 106 -4.39 3.75 -13.67
C THR A 106 -4.88 3.51 -12.25
N GLU A 107 -5.65 2.44 -12.04
CA GLU A 107 -6.43 2.24 -10.82
C GLU A 107 -6.09 0.92 -10.13
N GLN A 108 -6.05 0.95 -8.80
CA GLN A 108 -6.01 -0.24 -7.95
C GLN A 108 -7.10 -0.15 -6.88
N HIS A 109 -7.88 -1.22 -6.70
CA HIS A 109 -8.92 -1.26 -5.69
C HIS A 109 -8.93 -2.60 -4.96
N PHE A 110 -8.62 -2.58 -3.67
CA PHE A 110 -8.73 -3.75 -2.78
C PHE A 110 -9.95 -3.61 -1.88
N ARG A 111 -10.76 -4.68 -1.82
CA ARG A 111 -11.85 -4.83 -0.86
C ARG A 111 -11.62 -6.08 -0.05
N LEU A 112 -11.32 -5.91 1.23
CA LEU A 112 -10.85 -6.97 2.11
C LEU A 112 -11.81 -7.11 3.29
N SER A 113 -12.21 -8.34 3.62
CA SER A 113 -13.08 -8.65 4.75
C SER A 113 -12.37 -9.60 5.70
N ILE A 114 -12.36 -9.27 6.99
CA ILE A 114 -11.63 -9.98 8.03
C ILE A 114 -12.66 -10.50 9.02
N ALA A 115 -12.86 -11.82 9.04
CA ALA A 115 -13.82 -12.48 9.91
C ALA A 115 -13.41 -12.39 11.40
N PRO A 116 -14.27 -12.84 12.32
CA PRO A 116 -13.95 -12.87 13.74
C PRO A 116 -12.66 -13.65 14.02
N SER A 117 -11.82 -13.12 14.91
CA SER A 117 -10.53 -13.69 15.34
C SER A 117 -9.53 -13.93 14.20
N ALA A 118 -9.80 -13.37 13.01
CA ALA A 118 -8.93 -13.44 11.87
C ALA A 118 -8.01 -12.21 11.82
N THR A 119 -6.88 -12.35 11.13
CA THR A 119 -5.89 -11.27 10.99
C THR A 119 -5.50 -11.07 9.53
N LEU A 120 -5.41 -9.81 9.10
CA LEU A 120 -4.77 -9.44 7.84
C LEU A 120 -3.48 -8.67 8.11
N VAL A 121 -2.40 -9.10 7.49
CA VAL A 121 -1.13 -8.36 7.43
C VAL A 121 -0.88 -7.99 5.98
N LEU A 122 -1.08 -6.73 5.61
CA LEU A 122 -0.86 -6.19 4.28
C LEU A 122 0.38 -5.29 4.29
N LEU A 123 1.49 -5.83 3.80
CA LEU A 123 2.80 -5.17 3.75
C LEU A 123 3.33 -5.16 2.31
N PRO A 124 2.72 -4.37 1.41
CA PRO A 124 3.25 -4.19 0.06
C PRO A 124 4.60 -3.46 0.14
N ALA A 125 5.43 -3.61 -0.89
CA ALA A 125 6.52 -2.67 -1.16
C ALA A 125 5.95 -1.33 -1.70
N PRO A 126 6.73 -0.25 -1.71
CA PRO A 126 6.18 1.08 -1.95
C PRO A 126 5.70 1.25 -3.39
N VAL A 127 4.73 2.14 -3.58
CA VAL A 127 4.30 2.57 -4.91
C VAL A 127 5.28 3.63 -5.43
N THR A 128 5.81 3.42 -6.62
CA THR A 128 6.74 4.34 -7.29
C THR A 128 6.11 4.83 -8.59
N CYS A 129 5.58 6.05 -8.57
CA CYS A 129 5.04 6.69 -9.77
C CYS A 129 6.17 7.32 -10.59
N PHE A 130 6.23 7.03 -11.89
CA PHE A 130 7.19 7.66 -12.80
C PHE A 130 6.67 9.01 -13.30
N SER A 131 7.53 9.78 -13.96
CA SER A 131 7.13 11.03 -14.62
C SER A 131 5.85 10.86 -15.44
N ARG A 132 4.93 11.82 -15.35
CA ARG A 132 3.62 11.81 -16.04
C ARG A 132 2.69 10.63 -15.70
N ALA A 133 2.95 9.88 -14.62
CA ALA A 133 2.01 8.85 -14.17
C ALA A 133 0.75 9.50 -13.54
N ARG A 134 -0.40 8.86 -13.75
CA ARG A 134 -1.66 9.19 -13.07
C ARG A 134 -2.18 7.94 -12.40
N TYR A 135 -2.14 7.91 -11.08
CA TYR A 135 -2.47 6.73 -10.28
C TYR A 135 -3.51 7.03 -9.21
N SER A 136 -4.45 6.11 -9.02
CA SER A 136 -5.38 6.12 -7.90
C SER A 136 -5.52 4.74 -7.29
N GLN A 137 -5.22 4.61 -6.01
CA GLN A 137 -5.51 3.42 -5.23
C GLN A 137 -6.60 3.66 -4.19
N ARG A 138 -7.38 2.60 -3.92
CA ARG A 138 -8.35 2.56 -2.84
C ARG A 138 -8.28 1.20 -2.14
N GLN A 139 -8.16 1.21 -0.82
CA GLN A 139 -8.15 0.03 0.02
C GLN A 139 -9.29 0.14 1.02
N VAL A 140 -10.28 -0.75 0.92
CA VAL A 140 -11.43 -0.81 1.83
C VAL A 140 -11.34 -2.11 2.63
N VAL A 141 -11.12 -1.98 3.94
CA VAL A 141 -10.99 -3.11 4.86
C VAL A 141 -12.16 -3.13 5.83
N HIS A 142 -12.85 -4.28 5.90
CA HIS A 142 -13.95 -4.53 6.81
C HIS A 142 -13.50 -5.51 7.90
N LEU A 143 -13.42 -5.00 9.13
CA LEU A 143 -13.35 -5.80 10.35
C LEU A 143 -14.76 -6.23 10.70
N VAL A 144 -15.03 -7.54 10.61
CA VAL A 144 -16.39 -8.07 10.83
C VAL A 144 -16.82 -7.83 12.27
N ASP A 145 -15.91 -8.01 13.23
CA ASP A 145 -16.15 -7.69 14.64
C ASP A 145 -14.88 -7.19 15.36
N ARG A 146 -15.03 -6.85 16.63
CA ARG A 146 -13.94 -6.36 17.50
C ARG A 146 -12.79 -7.36 17.73
N THR A 147 -12.91 -8.61 17.28
CA THR A 147 -11.86 -9.62 17.42
C THR A 147 -10.99 -9.74 16.16
N SER A 148 -11.42 -9.14 15.05
CA SER A 148 -10.63 -9.02 13.81
C SER A 148 -9.43 -8.10 14.01
N SER A 149 -8.31 -8.40 13.36
CA SER A 149 -7.09 -7.57 13.44
C SER A 149 -6.51 -7.22 12.07
N LEU A 150 -5.87 -6.06 11.98
CA LEU A 150 -5.30 -5.50 10.76
C LEU A 150 -3.94 -4.86 11.04
N VAL A 151 -2.95 -5.23 10.22
CA VAL A 151 -1.74 -4.46 9.95
C VAL A 151 -1.80 -4.07 8.47
N LEU A 152 -1.80 -2.77 8.16
CA LEU A 152 -1.76 -2.28 6.77
C LEU A 152 -0.71 -1.20 6.64
N LEU A 153 0.24 -1.42 5.74
CA LEU A 153 1.24 -0.43 5.33
C LEU A 153 0.85 0.14 3.96
N ASP A 154 0.72 1.46 3.89
CA ASP A 154 0.56 2.20 2.65
C ASP A 154 1.69 3.23 2.54
N TRP A 155 2.45 3.17 1.45
CA TRP A 155 3.64 4.00 1.27
C TRP A 155 4.00 4.21 -0.19
N TYR A 156 4.58 5.37 -0.47
CA TYR A 156 4.92 5.83 -1.80
C TYR A 156 6.22 6.62 -1.81
N THR A 157 6.89 6.61 -2.95
CA THR A 157 8.14 7.35 -3.17
C THR A 157 7.92 8.57 -4.05
N SER A 158 8.90 9.48 -4.04
CA SER A 158 8.94 10.67 -4.89
C SER A 158 9.05 10.35 -6.38
N GLY A 159 9.47 9.13 -6.72
CA GLY A 159 9.63 8.66 -8.09
C GLY A 159 10.85 7.77 -8.24
N ARG A 160 11.50 7.84 -9.40
CA ARG A 160 12.61 6.95 -9.76
C ARG A 160 13.94 7.62 -9.44
N MET A 161 14.44 7.42 -8.22
CA MET A 161 15.65 8.09 -7.68
C MET A 161 16.99 7.35 -7.92
N GLY A 162 17.06 6.40 -8.84
CA GLY A 162 18.21 5.47 -8.97
C GLY A 162 19.13 5.63 -10.20
N MET A 163 18.91 6.59 -11.10
CA MET A 163 19.70 6.75 -12.33
C MET A 163 19.88 8.23 -12.69
N GLY A 164 21.08 8.79 -12.49
CA GLY A 164 21.44 10.14 -12.92
C GLY A 164 20.69 11.25 -12.16
N SER A 165 20.08 12.19 -12.90
CA SER A 165 19.36 13.34 -12.31
C SER A 165 18.07 12.99 -11.56
N GLY A 166 17.59 11.74 -11.65
CA GLY A 166 16.39 11.24 -10.96
C GLY A 166 15.08 11.87 -11.44
N GLU A 167 13.98 11.11 -11.40
CA GLU A 167 12.63 11.66 -11.59
C GLU A 167 12.02 11.85 -10.20
N GLU A 168 12.01 13.09 -9.69
CA GLU A 168 11.53 13.42 -8.35
C GLU A 168 10.29 14.32 -8.39
N TRP A 169 9.16 13.80 -7.90
CA TRP A 169 7.87 14.46 -7.86
C TRP A 169 7.39 14.91 -9.25
N GLU A 170 7.62 14.10 -10.28
CA GLU A 170 7.28 14.41 -11.69
C GLU A 170 6.04 13.69 -12.23
N PHE A 171 5.35 12.90 -11.40
CA PHE A 171 4.06 12.31 -11.77
C PHE A 171 2.96 13.38 -11.78
N ASP A 172 1.89 13.17 -12.57
CA ASP A 172 0.81 14.16 -12.70
C ASP A 172 -0.25 13.97 -11.61
N LYS A 173 -0.43 12.74 -11.12
CA LYS A 173 -1.38 12.42 -10.05
C LYS A 173 -0.99 11.18 -9.26
N TYR A 174 -1.02 11.29 -7.94
CA TYR A 174 -1.05 10.16 -7.03
C TYR A 174 -2.19 10.35 -6.03
N ARG A 175 -3.10 9.37 -5.96
CA ARG A 175 -4.16 9.33 -4.96
C ARG A 175 -4.13 8.00 -4.21
N SER A 176 -4.06 8.04 -2.89
CA SER A 176 -4.26 6.88 -2.03
C SER A 176 -5.43 7.10 -1.10
N GLU A 177 -6.32 6.11 -0.98
CA GLU A 177 -7.45 6.15 -0.07
C GLU A 177 -7.54 4.85 0.72
N ASN A 178 -7.47 4.96 2.05
CA ASN A 178 -7.58 3.85 2.98
C ASN A 178 -8.84 4.02 3.83
N GLU A 179 -9.76 3.06 3.79
CA GLU A 179 -11.01 3.06 4.56
C GLU A 179 -11.10 1.81 5.42
N ILE A 180 -11.22 2.01 6.74
CA ILE A 180 -11.32 0.92 7.72
C ILE A 180 -12.69 0.98 8.36
N TRP A 181 -13.42 -0.13 8.28
CA TRP A 181 -14.77 -0.32 8.80
C TRP A 181 -14.76 -1.37 9.90
N LEU A 182 -15.53 -1.16 10.96
CA LEU A 182 -15.77 -2.12 12.03
C LEU A 182 -17.27 -2.22 12.25
N GLU A 183 -17.82 -3.44 12.18
CA GLU A 183 -19.25 -3.71 12.42
C GLU A 183 -20.17 -2.78 11.60
N GLY A 184 -19.82 -2.55 10.34
CA GLY A 184 -20.58 -1.69 9.42
C GLY A 184 -20.39 -0.18 9.61
N ARG A 185 -19.60 0.27 10.59
CA ARG A 185 -19.28 1.69 10.82
C ARG A 185 -17.85 2.00 10.35
N ARG A 186 -17.67 3.08 9.60
CA ARG A 186 -16.32 3.56 9.22
C ARG A 186 -15.62 4.16 10.44
N ILE A 187 -14.49 3.58 10.83
CA ILE A 187 -13.73 4.00 12.02
C ILE A 187 -12.45 4.76 11.69
N ALA A 188 -11.95 4.63 10.45
CA ALA A 188 -10.87 5.45 9.93
C ALA A 188 -11.04 5.67 8.42
N LYS A 189 -10.63 6.86 7.97
CA LYS A 189 -10.47 7.20 6.56
C LYS A 189 -9.25 8.09 6.40
N ASP A 190 -8.37 7.70 5.51
CA ASP A 190 -7.19 8.46 5.12
C ASP A 190 -7.21 8.67 3.61
N VAL A 191 -6.89 9.88 3.17
CA VAL A 191 -6.80 10.22 1.74
C VAL A 191 -5.55 11.06 1.54
N MET A 192 -4.60 10.53 0.77
CA MET A 192 -3.47 11.28 0.24
C MET A 192 -3.75 11.63 -1.21
N LEU A 193 -3.65 12.92 -1.56
CA LEU A 193 -3.80 13.41 -2.92
C LEU A 193 -2.63 14.33 -3.25
N LEU A 194 -1.88 13.95 -4.28
CA LEU A 194 -0.83 14.73 -4.89
C LEU A 194 -1.22 14.94 -6.34
N GLU A 195 -1.69 16.14 -6.67
CA GLU A 195 -1.95 16.62 -8.01
C GLU A 195 -1.68 18.13 -8.04
N ASP A 196 -1.41 18.69 -9.21
CA ASP A 196 -1.27 20.13 -9.31
C ASP A 196 -2.61 20.83 -9.07
N GLU A 197 -2.55 21.95 -8.37
CA GLU A 197 -3.72 22.78 -8.08
C GLU A 197 -4.09 23.72 -9.24
N ILE A 198 -3.18 23.87 -10.19
CA ILE A 198 -3.33 24.72 -11.37
C ILE A 198 -3.24 23.81 -12.59
N GLU A 199 -4.23 23.88 -13.48
CA GLU A 199 -4.13 23.23 -14.80
C GLU A 199 -2.88 23.76 -15.49
N ARG A 200 -1.92 22.87 -15.75
CA ARG A 200 -0.76 23.24 -16.56
C ARG A 200 -1.27 23.40 -17.98
N ASP A 201 -0.99 24.56 -18.57
CA ASP A 201 -1.21 24.79 -19.99
C ASP A 201 -0.30 23.82 -20.76
N VAL A 202 -0.87 22.70 -21.21
CA VAL A 202 -0.16 21.71 -22.00
C VAL A 202 -0.08 22.29 -23.39
N GLY A 203 0.94 23.11 -23.64
CA GLY A 203 1.17 23.64 -24.98
C GLY A 203 1.12 22.52 -26.01
N GLU A 204 0.20 22.61 -26.96
CA GLU A 204 0.16 21.74 -28.14
C GLU A 204 1.49 21.89 -28.87
N GLY A 205 2.40 20.92 -28.77
CA GLY A 205 3.73 21.14 -29.32
C GLY A 205 4.73 19.98 -29.24
N SER A 206 4.66 19.12 -30.26
CA SER A 206 5.76 18.35 -30.84
C SER A 206 6.40 17.21 -30.01
N ASP A 207 6.38 16.02 -30.60
CA ASP A 207 7.09 14.79 -30.20
C ASP A 207 8.63 14.91 -30.40
N THR A 208 9.16 16.15 -30.38
CA THR A 208 10.56 16.47 -30.68
C THR A 208 11.10 17.47 -29.66
N GLY A 209 11.65 16.94 -28.57
CA GLY A 209 12.45 17.71 -27.62
C GLY A 209 11.92 17.61 -26.19
N GLU A 210 12.77 17.11 -25.28
CA GLU A 210 12.60 17.22 -23.84
C GLU A 210 12.65 18.70 -23.42
N THR A 211 11.57 19.45 -23.63
CA THR A 211 11.43 20.77 -23.01
C THR A 211 11.31 20.57 -21.50
N ALA A 212 12.24 21.16 -20.74
CA ALA A 212 12.29 21.10 -19.29
C ALA A 212 10.93 21.51 -18.70
N ARG A 213 10.19 20.53 -18.17
CA ARG A 213 8.86 20.75 -17.59
C ARG A 213 9.03 21.47 -16.24
N LEU A 214 8.14 22.40 -15.95
CA LEU A 214 8.11 23.03 -14.62
C LEU A 214 7.88 21.96 -13.53
N PRO A 215 8.50 22.10 -12.35
CA PRO A 215 8.21 21.24 -11.21
C PRO A 215 6.72 21.21 -10.86
N THR A 216 6.25 20.10 -10.30
CA THR A 216 4.89 20.02 -9.73
C THR A 216 4.70 21.06 -8.63
N THR A 217 3.50 21.63 -8.55
CA THR A 217 3.17 22.66 -7.56
C THR A 217 3.17 22.09 -6.15
N TYR A 218 2.91 20.79 -6.01
CA TYR A 218 2.92 20.10 -4.73
C TYR A 218 4.34 19.73 -4.24
N ARG A 219 5.38 19.77 -5.09
CA ARG A 219 6.75 19.37 -4.72
C ARG A 219 7.28 20.10 -3.49
N SER A 220 7.05 21.41 -3.39
CA SER A 220 7.50 22.22 -2.26
C SER A 220 6.85 21.85 -0.92
N ARG A 221 5.64 21.25 -0.96
CA ARG A 221 4.89 20.84 0.25
C ARG A 221 5.34 19.49 0.79
N VAL A 222 5.89 18.64 -0.08
CA VAL A 222 6.45 17.33 0.29
C VAL A 222 7.97 17.39 0.51
N ALA A 223 8.61 18.49 0.15
CA ALA A 223 10.00 18.73 0.52
C ALA A 223 10.17 18.76 2.06
N PRO A 224 11.30 18.27 2.59
CA PRO A 224 12.47 17.72 1.89
C PRO A 224 12.41 16.20 1.68
N TYR A 225 11.26 15.56 1.91
CA TYR A 225 11.17 14.11 1.97
C TYR A 225 11.00 13.49 0.59
N ALA A 226 11.52 12.27 0.43
CA ALA A 226 11.44 11.49 -0.79
C ALA A 226 10.55 10.24 -0.65
N CYS A 227 10.16 9.87 0.57
CA CYS A 227 9.31 8.72 0.82
C CYS A 227 8.36 8.98 2.00
N TYR A 228 7.15 8.47 1.88
CA TYR A 228 6.10 8.61 2.89
C TYR A 228 5.46 7.27 3.15
N ALA A 229 5.24 6.95 4.42
CA ALA A 229 4.57 5.73 4.86
C ALA A 229 3.50 6.03 5.91
N THR A 230 2.40 5.30 5.82
CA THR A 230 1.33 5.27 6.81
C THR A 230 1.07 3.84 7.22
N LEU A 231 1.18 3.56 8.52
CA LEU A 231 0.91 2.28 9.13
C LEU A 231 -0.41 2.34 9.90
N PHE A 232 -1.34 1.48 9.53
CA PHE A 232 -2.66 1.34 10.13
C PHE A 232 -2.69 0.06 10.96
N LEU A 233 -2.98 0.19 12.26
CA LEU A 233 -3.01 -0.91 13.21
C LEU A 233 -4.36 -0.94 13.92
N PHE A 234 -5.10 -2.04 13.80
CA PHE A 234 -6.40 -2.22 14.44
C PHE A 234 -6.53 -3.62 15.01
N GLY A 235 -7.11 -3.75 16.20
CA GLY A 235 -7.51 -5.04 16.74
C GLY A 235 -6.58 -5.65 17.79
N PRO A 236 -7.01 -6.75 18.41
CA PRO A 236 -6.30 -7.36 19.53
C PRO A 236 -4.92 -7.91 19.18
N ALA A 237 -4.72 -8.44 17.96
CA ALA A 237 -3.44 -9.06 17.57
C ALA A 237 -2.29 -8.04 17.48
N VAL A 238 -2.60 -6.76 17.32
CA VAL A 238 -1.61 -5.67 17.16
C VAL A 238 -1.40 -4.85 18.42
N LYS A 239 -1.97 -5.24 19.57
CA LYS A 239 -1.75 -4.56 20.86
C LYS A 239 -0.27 -4.36 21.20
N PRO A 240 0.63 -5.36 21.02
CA PRO A 240 2.06 -5.16 21.27
C PRO A 240 2.67 -4.08 20.37
N LEU A 241 2.31 -4.07 19.08
CA LEU A 241 2.75 -3.05 18.12
C LEU A 241 2.27 -1.64 18.53
N LEU A 242 0.99 -1.51 18.92
CA LEU A 242 0.43 -0.24 19.39
C LEU A 242 1.14 0.27 20.64
N ALA A 243 1.41 -0.61 21.61
CA ALA A 243 2.12 -0.26 22.84
C ALA A 243 3.56 0.17 22.55
N HIS A 244 4.26 -0.55 21.65
CA HIS A 244 5.60 -0.20 21.21
C HIS A 244 5.63 1.18 20.54
N LEU A 245 4.80 1.42 19.53
CA LEU A 245 4.71 2.72 18.85
C LEU A 245 4.36 3.86 19.80
N SER A 246 3.42 3.64 20.72
CA SER A 246 3.05 4.65 21.73
C SER A 246 4.23 4.99 22.64
N THR A 247 4.99 3.99 23.09
CA THR A 247 6.15 4.17 23.96
C THR A 247 7.28 4.87 23.22
N SER A 248 7.60 4.39 22.01
CA SER A 248 8.63 4.96 21.14
C SER A 248 8.31 6.41 20.77
N PHE A 249 7.04 6.74 20.51
CA PHE A 249 6.62 8.10 20.20
C PHE A 249 6.69 9.03 21.43
N ALA A 250 6.26 8.55 22.60
CA ALA A 250 6.34 9.31 23.84
C ALA A 250 7.78 9.61 24.29
N ALA A 251 8.74 8.80 23.86
CA ALA A 251 10.16 9.01 24.13
C ALA A 251 10.81 10.08 23.23
N ILE A 252 10.14 10.54 22.17
CA ILE A 252 10.70 11.54 21.27
C ILE A 252 10.81 12.89 21.98
N SER A 253 12.02 13.42 22.04
CA SER A 253 12.29 14.80 22.43
C SER A 253 12.67 15.61 21.19
N GLN A 254 11.92 16.67 20.91
CA GLN A 254 12.21 17.56 19.80
C GLN A 254 13.13 18.71 20.26
N TYR A 255 14.23 18.89 19.55
CA TYR A 255 15.16 19.99 19.78
C TYR A 255 15.08 20.97 18.61
N LYS A 256 15.36 22.24 18.86
CA LYS A 256 15.46 23.22 17.78
C LYS A 256 16.62 22.83 16.86
N GLN A 257 16.33 22.70 15.57
CA GLN A 257 17.35 22.42 14.54
C GLN A 257 17.38 23.54 13.49
N SER A 258 18.53 23.69 12.86
CA SER A 258 18.75 24.63 11.74
C SER A 258 18.33 24.03 10.39
N LEU A 259 18.26 22.71 10.30
CA LEU A 259 17.84 21.95 9.13
C LEU A 259 16.70 20.98 9.52
N PRO A 260 15.83 20.60 8.58
CA PRO A 260 14.84 19.55 8.84
C PRO A 260 15.52 18.21 9.17
N TYR A 261 14.91 17.44 10.07
CA TYR A 261 15.30 16.04 10.30
C TYR A 261 15.15 15.24 9.00
N SER A 262 16.10 14.33 8.73
CA SER A 262 16.02 13.45 7.57
C SER A 262 14.82 12.52 7.63
N LEU A 263 14.41 12.11 8.84
CA LEU A 263 13.19 11.35 9.08
C LEU A 263 12.36 11.99 10.19
N VAL A 264 11.07 12.14 9.93
CA VAL A 264 10.07 12.53 10.93
C VAL A 264 8.94 11.52 10.94
N TRP A 265 8.40 11.25 12.12
CA TRP A 265 7.25 10.39 12.24
C TRP A 265 6.34 10.84 13.39
N SER A 266 5.10 10.38 13.33
CA SER A 266 4.08 10.64 14.33
C SER A 266 3.26 9.39 14.59
N PHE A 267 2.66 9.32 15.77
CA PHE A 267 1.71 8.27 16.11
C PHE A 267 0.45 8.90 16.71
N SER A 268 -0.71 8.41 16.28
CA SER A 268 -2.01 8.82 16.79
C SER A 268 -2.81 7.59 17.17
N GLN A 269 -3.13 7.46 18.45
CA GLN A 269 -4.04 6.43 18.93
C GLN A 269 -5.48 6.82 18.58
N LEU A 270 -6.27 5.84 18.13
CA LEU A 270 -7.65 6.06 17.69
C LEU A 270 -8.65 5.41 18.65
N PRO A 271 -9.76 6.08 18.99
CA PRO A 271 -10.80 5.52 19.87
C PRO A 271 -11.73 4.53 19.14
N GLY A 272 -11.59 4.36 17.82
CA GLY A 272 -12.58 3.70 16.96
C GLY A 272 -12.69 2.18 17.14
N HIS A 273 -11.72 1.52 17.79
CA HIS A 273 -11.69 0.07 17.96
C HIS A 273 -11.53 -0.29 19.46
N PRO A 274 -12.42 -1.10 20.07
CA PRO A 274 -12.40 -1.41 21.50
C PRO A 274 -11.09 -2.06 21.99
N GLU A 275 -10.51 -2.93 21.15
CA GLU A 275 -9.24 -3.62 21.46
C GLU A 275 -7.99 -2.80 21.13
N GLY A 276 -8.16 -1.52 20.77
CA GLY A 276 -7.08 -0.61 20.39
C GLY A 276 -6.96 -0.42 18.88
N ALA A 277 -6.64 0.81 18.50
CA ALA A 277 -6.31 1.20 17.14
C ALA A 277 -5.31 2.37 17.16
N GLY A 278 -4.53 2.50 16.09
CA GLY A 278 -3.60 3.59 15.92
C GLY A 278 -3.10 3.71 14.50
N ILE A 279 -2.68 4.93 14.15
CA ILE A 279 -2.06 5.24 12.87
C ILE A 279 -0.70 5.86 13.16
N ALA A 280 0.36 5.28 12.57
CA ALA A 280 1.67 5.91 12.53
C ALA A 280 1.92 6.46 11.11
N ARG A 281 2.52 7.65 11.02
CA ARG A 281 2.93 8.26 9.75
C ARG A 281 4.39 8.59 9.80
N CYS A 282 5.12 8.30 8.74
CA CYS A 282 6.55 8.53 8.60
C CYS A 282 6.84 9.22 7.26
N ALA A 283 7.75 10.18 7.28
CA ALA A 283 8.31 10.82 6.09
C ALA A 283 9.83 10.83 6.22
N GLY A 284 10.54 10.40 5.18
CA GLY A 284 12.00 10.28 5.17
C GLY A 284 12.63 10.87 3.91
N ALA A 285 13.87 11.33 4.05
CA ALA A 285 14.64 11.95 2.96
C ALA A 285 15.07 10.93 1.91
N SER A 286 15.04 9.63 2.26
CA SER A 286 15.23 8.51 1.34
C SER A 286 14.19 7.41 1.54
N THR A 287 14.10 6.49 0.57
CA THR A 287 13.23 5.31 0.70
C THR A 287 13.79 4.34 1.75
N GLU A 288 15.11 4.27 1.84
CA GLU A 288 15.88 3.45 2.76
C GLU A 288 15.60 3.84 4.21
N GLU A 289 15.62 5.13 4.55
CA GLU A 289 15.33 5.61 5.91
C GLU A 289 13.90 5.24 6.34
N VAL A 290 12.91 5.41 5.46
CA VAL A 290 11.52 5.03 5.77
C VAL A 290 11.38 3.52 5.90
N LYS A 291 12.06 2.74 5.04
CA LYS A 291 12.09 1.27 5.11
C LYS A 291 12.69 0.80 6.43
N GLU A 292 13.83 1.34 6.82
CA GLU A 292 14.50 1.02 8.10
C GLU A 292 13.59 1.33 9.28
N TRP A 293 12.93 2.49 9.27
CA TRP A 293 11.96 2.85 10.30
C TRP A 293 10.78 1.88 10.35
N VAL A 294 10.18 1.53 9.21
CA VAL A 294 9.06 0.57 9.14
C VAL A 294 9.48 -0.79 9.68
N VAL A 295 10.63 -1.31 9.22
CA VAL A 295 11.16 -2.61 9.64
C VAL A 295 11.41 -2.60 11.14
N HIS A 296 12.11 -1.59 11.66
CA HIS A 296 12.43 -1.49 13.08
C HIS A 296 11.16 -1.46 13.95
N MET A 297 10.19 -0.59 13.62
CA MET A 297 8.96 -0.44 14.42
C MET A 297 8.09 -1.71 14.41
N LEU A 298 8.02 -2.41 13.28
CA LEU A 298 7.27 -3.65 13.15
C LEU A 298 7.98 -4.81 13.85
N GLU A 299 9.30 -4.94 13.70
CA GLU A 299 10.09 -6.01 14.31
C GLU A 299 10.11 -5.91 15.84
N GLU A 300 10.41 -4.73 16.39
CA GLU A 300 10.40 -4.48 17.84
C GLU A 300 8.99 -4.61 18.45
N GLY A 301 7.95 -4.28 17.67
CA GLY A 301 6.57 -4.51 18.06
C GLY A 301 6.11 -5.97 17.92
N GLY A 302 6.96 -6.87 17.43
CA GLY A 302 6.72 -8.31 17.40
C GLY A 302 5.90 -8.82 16.22
N ILE A 303 5.95 -8.16 15.06
CA ILE A 303 5.26 -8.59 13.83
C ILE A 303 5.55 -10.05 13.45
N GLU A 304 6.75 -10.55 13.76
CA GLU A 304 7.15 -11.93 13.49
C GLU A 304 6.23 -12.96 14.16
N LYS A 305 5.58 -12.61 15.26
CA LYS A 305 4.61 -13.48 15.95
C LYS A 305 3.31 -13.66 15.14
N LEU A 306 2.98 -12.70 14.27
CA LEU A 306 1.76 -12.73 13.45
C LEU A 306 1.98 -13.45 12.12
N MET A 307 3.14 -13.27 11.49
CA MET A 307 3.38 -13.76 10.12
C MET A 307 4.50 -14.80 10.00
N GLY A 308 5.28 -15.00 11.06
CA GLY A 308 6.45 -15.88 11.07
C GLY A 308 7.72 -15.19 10.59
N ARG A 309 8.83 -15.48 11.27
CA ARG A 309 10.16 -14.90 11.02
C ARG A 309 10.65 -15.06 9.58
N ASP A 310 10.43 -16.23 8.99
CA ASP A 310 10.91 -16.50 7.63
C ASP A 310 10.14 -15.70 6.57
N LEU A 311 8.85 -15.47 6.78
CA LEU A 311 8.04 -14.65 5.89
C LEU A 311 8.35 -13.16 6.09
N TRP A 312 8.54 -12.75 7.34
CA TRP A 312 8.98 -11.39 7.69
C TRP A 312 10.27 -11.00 6.97
N ARG A 313 11.27 -11.88 6.99
CA ARG A 313 12.55 -11.67 6.30
C ARG A 313 12.42 -11.46 4.79
N THR A 314 11.32 -11.90 4.17
CA THR A 314 11.06 -11.71 2.73
C THR A 314 10.15 -10.52 2.42
N ALA A 315 9.50 -9.92 3.42
CA ALA A 315 8.47 -8.89 3.20
C ALA A 315 9.02 -7.60 2.57
N PHE A 316 10.29 -7.28 2.82
CA PHE A 316 10.94 -6.05 2.37
C PHE A 316 12.22 -6.28 1.55
N ASN A 317 12.44 -7.50 1.06
CA ASN A 317 13.59 -7.83 0.21
C ASN A 317 13.32 -7.53 -1.27
#